data_AF-A0A7J9V6P6-F1
#
_entry.id   AF-A0A7J9V6P6-F1
#
_cell.length_a   1.000
_cell.length_b   1.000
_cell.length_c   1.000
_cell.angle_alpha   90.00
_cell.angle_beta   90.00
_cell.angle_gamma   90.00
#
_symmetry.space_group_name_H-M   'P 1'
#
loop_
_entity.id
_entity.type
_entity.pdbx_description
1 polymer ?
#
loop_
_entity_poly.entity_id
_entity_poly.type
_entity_poly.pdbx_seq_one_letter_code
_entity_poly.pdbx_strand_id
1 'polypeptide(L)'
;MAWLLVTPSEPQVVLPLTALVVGLCLVQRRWRGAVLAATAPLVAIALNTWVLKPAFGRLSEGHLAYPSGHTVSIVAVSAVFVLLARPGVARWVAAVVGTVVSLGVGVALVTLGFHYPTDVVGGAAFALTVVPLVALALRRVPH
;
A
#
# COMPACT_ATOMS: atom_id res chain seq x y z
N MET A 1 15.51 16.08 -7.48
CA MET A 1 15.86 14.67 -7.20
C MET A 1 14.79 13.95 -6.37
N ALA A 2 14.27 14.53 -5.27
CA ALA A 2 13.25 13.90 -4.41
C ALA A 2 11.92 13.54 -5.11
N TRP A 3 11.51 14.30 -6.13
CA TRP A 3 10.30 13.99 -6.92
C TRP A 3 10.29 12.59 -7.53
N LEU A 4 11.45 12.08 -7.97
CA LEU A 4 11.56 10.72 -8.51
C LEU A 4 11.19 9.66 -7.48
N LEU A 5 11.42 9.93 -6.19
CA LEU A 5 11.10 9.01 -5.11
C LEU A 5 9.61 9.00 -4.75
N VAL A 6 8.82 9.99 -5.18
CA VAL A 6 7.36 9.98 -5.03
C VAL A 6 6.69 9.14 -6.12
N THR A 7 7.29 9.07 -7.31
CA THR A 7 6.73 8.37 -8.49
C THR A 7 6.25 6.94 -8.22
N PRO A 8 6.88 6.10 -7.37
CA PRO A 8 6.38 4.74 -7.12
C PRO A 8 5.01 4.70 -6.47
N SER A 9 4.63 5.77 -5.75
CA SER A 9 3.33 5.89 -5.08
C SER A 9 2.24 6.54 -5.94
N GLU A 10 2.59 7.02 -7.14
CA GLU A 10 1.65 7.61 -8.07
C GLU A 10 0.71 6.55 -8.66
N PRO A 11 -0.57 6.87 -8.92
CA PRO A 11 -1.54 5.91 -9.47
C PRO A 11 -1.08 5.28 -10.79
N GLN A 12 -0.35 6.03 -11.61
CA GLN A 12 0.19 5.59 -12.89
C GLN A 12 1.20 4.43 -12.75
N VAL A 13 1.84 4.28 -11.59
CA VAL A 13 2.78 3.20 -11.30
C VAL A 13 2.11 2.10 -10.47
N VAL A 14 1.34 2.49 -9.45
CA VAL A 14 0.67 1.57 -8.54
C VAL A 14 -0.37 0.70 -9.26
N LEU A 15 -1.17 1.28 -10.16
CA LEU A 15 -2.24 0.55 -10.84
C LEU A 15 -1.70 -0.52 -11.80
N PRO A 16 -0.73 -0.24 -12.70
CA PRO A 16 -0.14 -1.27 -13.53
C PRO A 16 0.57 -2.37 -12.73
N LEU A 17 1.28 -2.02 -11.65
CA LEU A 17 1.91 -3.02 -10.78
C LEU A 17 0.88 -3.93 -10.12
N THR A 18 -0.21 -3.36 -9.61
CA THR A 18 -1.30 -4.14 -9.02
C THR A 18 -1.96 -5.03 -10.07
N ALA A 19 -2.26 -4.50 -11.26
CA ALA A 19 -2.85 -5.24 -12.36
C ALA A 19 -1.94 -6.40 -12.82
N LEU A 20 -0.62 -6.17 -12.89
CA LEU A 20 0.36 -7.20 -13.22
C LEU A 20 0.33 -8.33 -12.20
N VAL A 21 0.31 -8.04 -10.89
CA VAL A 21 0.24 -9.08 -9.84
C VAL A 21 -1.06 -9.86 -9.92
N VAL A 22 -2.18 -9.18 -10.14
CA VAL A 22 -3.49 -9.82 -10.34
C VAL A 22 -3.41 -10.76 -11.55
N GLY A 23 -2.94 -10.27 -12.71
CA GLY A 23 -2.78 -11.05 -13.92
C GLY A 23 -1.88 -12.28 -13.74
N LEU A 24 -0.72 -12.12 -13.10
CA LEU A 24 0.19 -13.23 -12.79
C LEU A 24 -0.46 -14.27 -11.87
N CYS A 25 -1.27 -13.85 -10.90
CA CYS A 25 -2.03 -14.77 -10.05
C CYS A 25 -3.11 -15.51 -10.83
N LEU A 26 -3.82 -14.83 -11.74
CA LEU A 26 -4.85 -15.43 -12.60
C LEU A 26 -4.25 -16.48 -13.54
N VAL A 27 -3.14 -16.17 -14.22
CA VAL A 27 -2.43 -17.10 -15.12
C VAL A 27 -1.94 -18.34 -14.35
N GLN A 28 -1.47 -18.16 -13.11
CA GLN A 28 -1.05 -19.26 -12.24
C GLN A 28 -2.23 -19.95 -11.52
N ARG A 29 -3.48 -19.59 -11.83
CA ARG A 29 -4.71 -20.10 -11.19
C ARG A 29 -4.74 -19.93 -9.67
N ARG A 30 -3.98 -18.96 -9.13
CA ARG A 30 -3.94 -18.59 -7.71
C ARG A 30 -5.06 -17.60 -7.38
N TRP A 31 -6.32 -18.03 -7.53
CA TRP A 31 -7.51 -17.18 -7.37
C TRP A 31 -7.54 -16.36 -6.08
N ARG A 32 -7.25 -16.99 -4.93
CA ARG A 32 -7.16 -16.30 -3.63
C ARG A 32 -6.10 -15.20 -3.62
N GLY A 33 -4.98 -15.41 -4.33
CA GLY A 33 -3.93 -14.42 -4.47
C GLY A 33 -4.35 -13.25 -5.36
N ALA A 34 -5.07 -13.53 -6.45
CA ALA A 34 -5.63 -12.50 -7.32
C ALA A 34 -6.65 -11.63 -6.58
N VAL A 35 -7.56 -12.25 -5.82
CA VAL A 35 -8.53 -11.52 -4.98
C VAL A 35 -7.80 -10.66 -3.97
N LEU A 36 -6.85 -11.23 -3.21
CA LEU A 36 -6.06 -10.45 -2.23
C LEU A 36 -5.36 -9.25 -2.86
N ALA A 37 -4.71 -9.45 -4.01
CA ALA A 37 -3.98 -8.40 -4.71
C ALA A 37 -4.89 -7.27 -5.20
N ALA A 38 -6.09 -7.61 -5.66
CA ALA A 38 -7.08 -6.63 -6.09
C ALA A 38 -7.71 -5.91 -4.90
N THR A 39 -8.13 -6.63 -3.85
CA THR A 39 -9.00 -6.06 -2.82
C THR A 39 -8.24 -5.37 -1.71
N ALA A 40 -7.08 -5.87 -1.27
CA ALA A 40 -6.42 -5.33 -0.08
C ALA A 40 -5.96 -3.87 -0.23
N PRO A 41 -5.30 -3.45 -1.33
CA PRO A 41 -4.96 -2.05 -1.54
C PRO A 41 -6.20 -1.16 -1.68
N LEU A 42 -7.23 -1.63 -2.39
CA LEU A 42 -8.48 -0.90 -2.56
C LEU A 42 -9.20 -0.64 -1.23
N VAL A 43 -9.30 -1.67 -0.37
CA VAL A 43 -9.90 -1.54 0.96
C VAL A 43 -9.10 -0.56 1.82
N ALA A 44 -7.77 -0.66 1.82
CA ALA A 44 -6.92 0.26 2.59
C ALA A 44 -7.09 1.71 2.10
N ILE A 45 -7.06 1.96 0.79
CA ILE A 45 -7.23 3.29 0.22
C ILE A 45 -8.64 3.83 0.49
N ALA A 46 -9.68 3.01 0.33
CA ALA A 46 -11.06 3.41 0.57
C ALA A 46 -11.29 3.78 2.04
N LEU A 47 -10.87 2.94 2.98
CA LEU A 47 -11.00 3.24 4.41
C LEU A 47 -10.17 4.47 4.80
N ASN A 48 -8.97 4.63 4.25
CA ASN A 48 -8.17 5.83 4.49
C ASN A 48 -8.90 7.10 4.01
N THR A 49 -9.43 7.07 2.79
CA THR A 49 -10.02 8.24 2.12
C THR A 49 -11.37 8.63 2.70
N TRP A 50 -12.24 7.65 2.94
CA TRP A 50 -13.64 7.88 3.28
C TRP A 50 -13.93 7.77 4.77
N VAL A 51 -13.04 7.17 5.56
CA VAL A 51 -13.22 6.99 7.01
C VAL A 51 -12.17 7.76 7.80
N LEU A 52 -10.89 7.42 7.64
CA LEU A 52 -9.84 7.99 8.50
C LEU A 52 -9.64 9.48 8.24
N LYS A 53 -9.51 9.90 6.98
CA LYS A 53 -9.30 11.31 6.63
C LYS A 53 -10.39 12.21 7.21
N PRO A 54 -11.70 11.95 7.00
CA PRO A 54 -12.76 12.72 7.63
C PRO A 54 -12.74 12.63 9.16
N ALA A 55 -12.48 11.45 9.73
CA ALA A 55 -12.49 11.25 11.18
C ALA A 55 -11.39 12.03 11.91
N PHE A 56 -10.19 12.12 11.32
CA PHE A 56 -9.08 12.89 11.91
C PHE A 56 -9.14 14.37 11.58
N GLY A 57 -9.71 14.75 10.42
CA GLY A 57 -9.93 16.15 10.05
C GLY A 57 -8.65 16.98 9.87
N ARG A 58 -7.45 16.37 9.85
CA ARG A 58 -6.19 17.12 9.68
C ARG A 58 -6.09 17.66 8.27
N LEU A 59 -5.98 18.97 8.16
CA LEU A 59 -5.81 19.67 6.89
C LEU A 59 -4.33 20.01 6.64
N SER A 60 -3.91 19.92 5.38
CA SER A 60 -2.70 20.53 4.84
C SER A 60 -3.07 21.18 3.51
N GLU A 61 -2.73 22.45 3.32
CA GLU A 61 -3.05 23.22 2.11
C GLU A 61 -4.53 23.12 1.66
N GLY A 62 -5.47 23.04 2.61
CA GLY A 62 -6.90 22.94 2.32
C GLY A 62 -7.42 21.54 1.99
N HIS A 63 -6.57 20.51 2.05
CA HIS A 63 -6.95 19.11 1.80
C HIS A 63 -6.71 18.22 3.01
N LEU A 64 -7.53 17.16 3.17
CA LEU A 64 -7.35 16.18 4.24
C LEU A 64 -6.04 15.41 4.05
N ALA A 65 -5.11 15.59 4.99
CA ALA A 65 -3.72 15.17 4.88
C ALA A 65 -3.40 13.87 5.64
N TYR A 66 -4.02 13.66 6.80
CA TYR A 66 -3.77 12.47 7.63
C TYR A 66 -4.87 11.42 7.50
N PRO A 67 -4.51 10.13 7.35
CA PRO A 67 -3.18 9.60 7.01
C PRO A 67 -2.80 9.81 5.52
N SER A 68 -1.49 9.75 5.22
CA SER A 68 -0.98 9.96 3.85
C SER A 68 -1.48 8.89 2.88
N GLY A 69 -2.14 9.31 1.79
CA GLY A 69 -2.66 8.42 0.76
C GLY A 69 -1.57 7.73 -0.05
N HIS A 70 -0.54 8.47 -0.48
CA HIS A 70 0.64 7.94 -1.18
C HIS A 70 1.37 6.88 -0.34
N THR A 71 1.43 7.07 0.98
CA THR A 71 2.04 6.08 1.87
C THR A 71 1.15 4.85 2.03
N VAL A 72 -0.17 5.03 2.22
CA VAL A 72 -1.11 3.89 2.32
C VAL A 72 -1.06 3.03 1.05
N SER A 73 -1.05 3.63 -0.14
CA SER A 73 -1.06 2.90 -1.41
C SER A 73 0.21 2.06 -1.59
N ILE A 74 1.39 2.67 -1.47
CA ILE A 74 2.67 1.98 -1.73
C ILE A 74 2.96 0.90 -0.69
N VAL A 75 2.65 1.15 0.58
CA VAL A 75 2.84 0.18 1.67
C VAL A 75 1.87 -0.98 1.53
N ALA A 76 0.60 -0.72 1.18
CA ALA A 76 -0.39 -1.78 1.00
C ALA A 76 0.01 -2.73 -0.15
N VAL A 77 0.43 -2.18 -1.28
CA VAL A 77 0.91 -2.96 -2.43
C VAL A 77 2.16 -3.75 -2.08
N SER A 78 3.14 -3.11 -1.41
CA SER A 78 4.36 -3.79 -0.95
C SER A 78 4.04 -4.96 -0.01
N ALA A 79 3.11 -4.79 0.93
CA ALA A 79 2.67 -5.86 1.82
C ALA A 79 2.01 -7.02 1.06
N VAL A 80 1.19 -6.73 0.05
CA VAL A 80 0.62 -7.76 -0.84
C VAL A 80 1.73 -8.54 -1.55
N PHE A 81 2.74 -7.87 -2.11
CA PHE A 81 3.88 -8.54 -2.74
C PHE A 81 4.59 -9.51 -1.78
N VAL A 82 4.85 -9.06 -0.55
CA VAL A 82 5.48 -9.90 0.48
C VAL A 82 4.62 -11.12 0.83
N LEU A 83 3.30 -10.95 0.96
CA LEU A 83 2.38 -12.04 1.29
C LEU A 83 2.23 -13.07 0.15
N LEU A 84 2.31 -12.62 -1.10
CA LEU A 84 2.17 -13.49 -2.27
C LEU A 84 3.48 -14.17 -2.71
N ALA A 85 4.63 -13.60 -2.32
CA ALA A 85 5.95 -14.13 -2.59
C ALA A 85 6.17 -15.52 -1.96
N ARG A 86 6.94 -16.35 -2.68
CA ARG A 86 7.34 -17.67 -2.18
C ARG A 86 8.21 -17.52 -0.91
N PRO A 87 8.05 -18.41 0.09
CA PRO A 87 8.92 -18.42 1.26
C PRO A 87 10.41 -18.48 0.88
N GLY A 88 11.28 -17.91 1.72
CA GLY A 88 12.72 -17.84 1.47
C GLY A 88 13.14 -16.54 0.80
N VAL A 89 14.10 -16.63 -0.14
CA VAL A 89 14.76 -15.46 -0.75
C VAL A 89 13.77 -14.52 -1.43
N ALA A 90 12.78 -15.05 -2.16
CA ALA A 90 11.81 -14.21 -2.87
C ALA A 90 10.99 -13.31 -1.93
N ARG A 91 10.53 -13.84 -0.80
CA ARG A 91 9.83 -13.05 0.24
C ARG A 91 10.74 -12.03 0.89
N TRP A 92 11.99 -12.42 1.19
CA TRP A 92 12.98 -11.50 1.75
C TRP A 92 13.27 -10.33 0.82
N VAL A 93 13.52 -10.61 -0.46
CA VAL A 93 13.73 -9.58 -1.48
C VAL A 93 12.51 -8.67 -1.60
N ALA A 94 11.29 -9.23 -1.67
CA ALA A 94 10.07 -8.43 -1.71
C ALA A 94 9.92 -7.52 -0.49
N ALA A 95 10.27 -8.01 0.71
CA ALA A 95 10.20 -7.24 1.94
C ALA A 95 11.23 -6.10 1.96
N VAL A 96 12.47 -6.38 1.58
CA VAL A 96 13.54 -5.38 1.52
C VAL A 96 13.21 -4.30 0.48
N VAL A 97 12.89 -4.70 -0.75
CA VAL A 97 12.54 -3.77 -1.83
C VAL A 97 11.31 -2.93 -1.46
N GLY A 98 10.25 -3.57 -0.99
CA GLY A 98 9.03 -2.87 -0.56
C GLY A 98 9.30 -1.88 0.58
N THR A 99 10.15 -2.23 1.54
CA THR A 99 10.55 -1.35 2.64
C THR A 99 11.36 -0.16 2.12
N VAL A 100 12.39 -0.40 1.31
CA VAL A 100 13.24 0.66 0.76
C VAL A 100 12.44 1.64 -0.09
N VAL A 101 11.56 1.13 -0.97
CA VAL A 101 10.69 1.98 -1.81
C VAL A 101 9.72 2.78 -0.94
N SER A 102 9.07 2.15 0.04
CA SER A 102 8.11 2.85 0.92
C SER A 102 8.79 3.92 1.79
N LEU A 103 9.98 3.65 2.30
CA LEU A 103 10.79 4.63 3.04
C LEU A 103 11.24 5.78 2.13
N GLY A 104 11.68 5.47 0.91
CA GLY A 104 12.05 6.47 -0.09
C GLY A 104 10.90 7.43 -0.40
N VAL A 105 9.70 6.89 -0.64
CA VAL A 105 8.47 7.67 -0.81
C VAL A 105 8.21 8.52 0.44
N GLY A 106 8.21 7.92 1.63
CA GLY A 106 7.93 8.63 2.88
C GLY A 106 8.89 9.80 3.13
N VAL A 107 10.18 9.60 2.95
CA VAL A 107 11.20 10.66 3.06
C VAL A 107 10.97 11.75 2.01
N ALA A 108 10.64 11.39 0.77
CA ALA A 108 10.37 12.35 -0.28
C ALA A 108 9.14 13.21 0.03
N LEU A 109 8.05 12.62 0.52
CA LEU A 109 6.83 13.34 0.90
C LEU A 109 7.09 14.36 2.01
N VAL A 110 7.93 14.01 3.00
CA VAL A 110 8.30 14.92 4.08
C VAL A 110 9.23 16.04 3.59
N THR A 111 10.26 15.69 2.83
CA THR A 111 11.26 16.67 2.35
C THR A 111 10.70 17.65 1.32
N LEU A 112 9.69 17.25 0.56
CA LEU A 112 8.96 18.11 -0.37
C LEU A 112 7.85 18.94 0.31
N GLY A 113 7.60 18.73 1.60
CA GLY A 113 6.59 19.47 2.37
C GLY A 113 5.15 19.00 2.16
N PHE A 114 4.93 17.88 1.48
CA PHE A 114 3.58 17.34 1.23
C PHE A 114 2.92 16.76 2.47
N HIS A 115 3.71 16.20 3.38
CA HIS A 115 3.20 15.51 4.55
C HIS A 115 4.10 15.71 5.76
N TYR A 116 3.49 15.71 6.95
CA TYR A 116 4.25 15.57 8.19
C TYR A 116 4.75 14.13 8.33
N PRO A 117 5.87 13.90 9.05
CA PRO A 117 6.34 12.54 9.35
C PRO A 117 5.27 11.65 9.99
N THR A 118 4.39 12.24 10.79
CA THR A 118 3.26 11.53 11.41
C THR A 118 2.23 11.03 10.40
N ASP A 119 1.98 11.76 9.31
CA ASP A 119 1.05 11.34 8.25
C ASP A 119 1.56 10.11 7.50
N VAL A 120 2.89 10.04 7.29
CA VAL A 120 3.59 8.90 6.69
C VAL A 120 3.54 7.69 7.63
N VAL A 121 3.95 7.86 8.89
CA VAL A 121 3.93 6.77 9.88
C VAL A 121 2.51 6.22 10.07
N GLY A 122 1.51 7.10 10.17
CA GLY A 122 0.11 6.71 10.28
C GLY A 122 -0.38 5.93 9.06
N GLY A 123 -0.04 6.39 7.85
CA GLY A 123 -0.39 5.69 6.61
C GLY A 123 0.24 4.30 6.52
N ALA A 124 1.52 4.18 6.88
CA ALA A 124 2.24 2.91 6.88
C ALA A 124 1.66 1.92 7.89
N ALA A 125 1.44 2.36 9.14
CA ALA A 125 0.86 1.54 10.20
C ALA A 125 -0.55 1.05 9.83
N PHE A 126 -1.37 1.93 9.24
CA PHE A 126 -2.71 1.58 8.79
C PHE A 126 -2.68 0.51 7.68
N ALA A 127 -1.88 0.72 6.63
CA ALA A 127 -1.76 -0.25 5.54
C ALA A 127 -1.23 -1.62 6.02
N LEU A 128 -0.22 -1.64 6.90
CA LEU A 128 0.33 -2.85 7.50
C LEU A 128 -0.66 -3.57 8.42
N THR A 129 -1.72 -2.89 8.88
CA THR A 129 -2.80 -3.50 9.66
C THR A 129 -3.89 -4.06 8.75
N VAL A 130 -4.38 -3.25 7.79
CA VAL A 130 -5.51 -3.61 6.94
C VAL A 130 -5.18 -4.77 6.01
N VAL A 131 -3.99 -4.77 5.37
CA VAL A 131 -3.66 -5.78 4.37
C VAL A 131 -3.64 -7.22 4.96
N PRO A 132 -2.96 -7.47 6.10
CA PRO A 132 -3.05 -8.77 6.76
C PRO A 132 -4.46 -9.15 7.23
N LEU A 133 -5.28 -8.18 7.68
CA LEU A 133 -6.66 -8.45 8.07
C LEU A 133 -7.51 -8.90 6.88
N VAL A 134 -7.38 -8.25 5.71
CA VAL A 134 -8.03 -8.68 4.48
C VAL A 134 -7.55 -10.08 4.09
N ALA A 135 -6.25 -10.34 4.14
CA ALA A 135 -5.70 -11.67 3.85
C ALA A 135 -6.25 -12.74 4.81
N LEU A 136 -6.41 -12.43 6.09
CA LEU A 136 -6.97 -13.32 7.09
C LEU A 136 -8.47 -13.56 6.85
N ALA A 137 -9.23 -12.52 6.52
CA ALA A 137 -10.65 -12.64 6.19
C ALA A 137 -10.87 -13.56 4.98
N LEU A 138 -10.07 -13.37 3.91
CA LEU A 138 -10.14 -14.22 2.71
C LEU A 138 -9.76 -15.69 2.96
N ARG A 139 -8.97 -15.98 4.00
CA ARG A 139 -8.67 -17.37 4.41
C ARG A 139 -9.82 -18.04 5.15
N ARG A 140 -10.69 -17.26 5.80
CA ARG A 140 -11.80 -17.78 6.61
C ARG A 140 -13.08 -18.05 5.82
N VAL A 141 -13.18 -17.56 4.58
CA VAL A 141 -14.31 -17.86 3.69
C VAL A 141 -14.20 -19.34 3.26
N PRO A 142 -15.11 -20.23 3.74
CA PRO A 142 -15.16 -21.61 3.27
C PRO A 142 -15.60 -21.64 1.80
N HIS A 143 -15.07 -22.58 1.03
CA HIS A 143 -15.59 -22.90 -0.31
C HIS A 143 -16.77 -23.86 -0.20
#